data_AF-A0A378KC64-F1
#
_entry.id   AF-A0A378KC64-F1
#
_cell.length_a   1.000
_cell.length_b   1.000
_cell.length_c   1.000
_cell.angle_alpha   90.00
_cell.angle_beta   90.00
_cell.angle_gamma   90.00
#
_symmetry.space_group_name_H-M   'P 1'
#
loop_
_entity.id
_entity.type
_entity.pdbx_description
1 polymer ?
#
loop_
_entity_poly.entity_id
_entity_poly.type
_entity_poly.pdbx_seq_one_letter_code
_entity_poly.pdbx_strand_id
1 'polypeptide(L)'
;MKKSSKQISDDEQAMISELEAGGYDSVSNETAEIERITKIFRENGTKVKRVNIRMTQRDVEKAQALAIREGIPYATLLTNILHRYLTGRLKEVR
;
A
#
# COMPACT_ATOMS: atom_id res chain seq x y z
N MET A 1 -21.18 14.05 4.15
CA MET A 1 -19.72 13.79 4.12
C MET A 1 -19.39 12.87 5.28
N LYS A 2 -19.25 11.55 5.07
CA LYS A 2 -18.92 10.61 6.16
C LYS A 2 -17.39 10.52 6.28
N LYS A 3 -16.83 11.06 7.37
CA LYS A 3 -15.42 10.88 7.74
C LYS A 3 -15.22 9.40 8.09
N SER A 4 -14.40 8.69 7.31
CA SER A 4 -13.99 7.33 7.65
C SER A 4 -12.99 7.41 8.80
N SER A 5 -13.38 6.96 9.99
CA SER A 5 -12.47 6.83 11.14
C SER A 5 -11.49 5.71 10.83
N LYS A 6 -10.28 6.08 10.37
CA LYS A 6 -9.17 5.15 10.19
C LYS A 6 -8.81 4.60 11.58
N GLN A 7 -9.06 3.32 11.81
CA GLN A 7 -8.62 2.63 13.01
C GLN A 7 -7.08 2.56 12.95
N ILE A 8 -6.43 3.18 13.94
CA ILE A 8 -4.98 3.17 14.08
C ILE A 8 -4.59 1.78 14.59
N SER A 9 -3.72 1.09 13.87
CA SER A 9 -3.19 -0.22 14.28
C SER A 9 -2.24 -0.07 15.46
N ASP A 10 -2.04 -1.11 16.27
CA ASP A 10 -1.15 -1.07 17.43
C ASP A 10 0.29 -0.65 17.04
N ASP A 11 0.78 -1.11 15.90
CA ASP A 11 2.05 -0.67 15.30
C ASP A 11 2.08 0.83 14.99
N GLU A 12 0.99 1.38 14.42
CA GLU A 12 0.89 2.82 14.11
C GLU A 12 0.85 3.63 15.42
N GLN A 13 0.21 3.12 16.46
CA GLN A 13 0.12 3.75 17.77
C GLN A 13 1.47 3.76 18.50
N ALA A 14 2.26 2.69 18.37
CA ALA A 14 3.62 2.60 18.89
C ALA A 14 4.55 3.61 18.19
N MET A 15 4.50 3.70 16.86
CA MET A 15 5.28 4.69 16.10
C MET A 15 4.95 6.13 16.48
N ILE A 16 3.66 6.44 16.69
CA ILE A 16 3.22 7.77 17.15
C ILE A 16 3.75 8.07 18.55
N SER A 17 3.65 7.10 19.46
CA SER A 17 4.09 7.26 20.85
C SER A 17 5.61 7.50 20.95
N GLU A 18 6.41 6.80 20.14
CA GLU A 18 7.86 7.01 20.06
C GLU A 18 8.23 8.34 19.41
N LEU A 19 7.46 8.79 18.41
CA LEU A 19 7.62 10.10 17.79
C LEU A 19 7.32 11.24 18.78
N GLU A 20 6.22 11.13 19.52
CA GLU A 20 5.81 12.10 20.56
C GLU A 20 6.77 12.10 21.75
N ALA A 21 7.41 10.97 22.05
CA ALA A 21 8.46 10.86 23.06
C ALA A 21 9.81 11.49 22.62
N GLY A 22 9.90 12.04 21.41
CA GLY A 22 11.11 12.69 20.90
C GLY A 22 12.25 11.72 20.58
N GLY A 23 11.94 10.44 20.34
CA GLY A 23 12.94 9.37 20.17
C GLY A 23 13.67 9.34 18.82
N TYR A 24 13.43 10.31 17.95
CA TYR A 24 14.02 10.37 16.61
C TYR A 24 14.87 11.63 16.46
N ASP A 25 16.19 11.46 16.39
CA ASP A 25 17.09 12.51 15.95
C ASP A 25 16.98 12.71 14.43
N SER A 26 16.91 13.96 13.98
CA SER A 26 16.96 14.27 12.54
C SER A 26 18.25 13.71 11.95
N VAL A 27 18.13 13.03 10.80
CA VAL A 27 19.30 12.60 10.03
C VAL A 27 20.13 13.85 9.68
N SER A 28 21.46 13.73 9.78
CA SER A 28 22.41 14.85 9.62
C SER A 28 22.35 15.56 8.25
N ASN A 29 21.58 15.06 7.29
CA ASN A 29 21.36 15.64 5.97
C ASN A 29 19.87 15.60 5.57
N GLU A 30 19.01 16.03 6.49
CA GLU A 30 17.54 16.01 6.37
C GLU A 30 17.04 16.59 5.03
N THR A 31 17.54 17.76 4.61
CA THR A 31 17.15 18.41 3.36
C THR A 31 17.49 17.58 2.12
N ALA A 32 18.70 17.00 2.07
CA ALA A 32 19.11 16.19 0.92
C ALA A 32 18.36 14.86 0.85
N GLU A 33 18.06 14.22 2.00
CA GLU A 33 17.29 12.96 2.00
C GLU A 33 15.82 13.20 1.66
N ILE A 34 15.22 14.30 2.13
CA ILE A 34 13.89 14.73 1.70
C ILE A 34 13.87 14.98 0.19
N GLU A 35 14.84 15.69 -0.37
CA GLU A 35 14.94 15.90 -1.82
C GLU A 35 15.11 14.59 -2.59
N ARG A 36 15.97 13.67 -2.09
CA ARG A 36 16.22 12.37 -2.72
C ARG A 36 14.95 11.53 -2.76
N ILE A 37 14.27 11.37 -1.64
CA ILE A 37 13.01 10.61 -1.53
C ILE A 37 11.94 11.27 -2.40
N THR A 38 11.79 12.59 -2.33
CA THR A 38 10.83 13.34 -3.14
C THR A 38 11.07 13.16 -4.64
N LYS A 39 12.34 13.17 -5.07
CA LYS A 39 12.72 12.94 -6.45
C LYS A 39 12.39 11.51 -6.89
N ILE A 40 12.74 10.51 -6.11
CA ILE A 40 12.41 9.09 -6.39
C ILE A 40 10.89 8.89 -6.50
N PHE A 41 10.11 9.47 -5.59
CA PHE A 41 8.65 9.40 -5.63
C PHE A 41 8.05 10.13 -6.83
N ARG A 42 8.57 11.31 -7.19
CA ARG A 42 8.12 12.06 -8.38
C ARG A 42 8.46 11.33 -9.67
N GLU A 43 9.62 10.69 -9.75
CA GLU A 43 10.11 10.01 -10.94
C GLU A 43 9.45 8.65 -11.19
N ASN A 44 9.07 7.94 -10.12
CA ASN A 44 8.56 6.56 -10.21
C ASN A 44 7.13 6.38 -9.69
N GLY A 45 6.65 7.21 -8.77
CA GLY A 45 5.36 7.03 -8.10
C GLY A 45 4.13 7.28 -8.97
N THR A 46 4.27 8.01 -10.07
CA THR A 46 3.14 8.40 -10.93
C THR A 46 3.11 7.69 -12.28
N LYS A 47 4.13 6.90 -12.62
CA LYS A 47 4.21 6.21 -13.91
C LYS A 47 3.31 4.97 -13.93
N VAL A 48 2.12 5.12 -14.48
CA VAL A 48 1.19 4.01 -14.72
C VAL A 48 1.64 3.22 -15.95
N LYS A 49 2.07 1.97 -15.77
CA LYS A 49 2.38 1.04 -16.86
C LYS A 49 1.26 0.02 -17.02
N ARG A 50 0.75 -0.16 -18.25
CA ARG A 50 -0.23 -1.21 -18.55
C ARG A 50 0.46 -2.58 -18.62
N VAL A 51 -0.13 -3.57 -17.97
CA VAL A 51 0.32 -4.97 -17.97
C VAL A 51 -0.88 -5.84 -18.30
N ASN A 52 -0.72 -6.76 -19.26
CA ASN A 52 -1.75 -7.75 -19.59
C ASN A 52 -1.47 -9.05 -18.83
N ILE A 53 -2.44 -9.54 -18.05
CA ILE A 53 -2.33 -10.76 -17.27
C ILE A 53 -3.33 -11.77 -17.83
N ARG A 54 -2.87 -12.99 -18.15
CA ARG A 54 -3.75 -14.11 -18.48
C ARG A 54 -4.06 -14.90 -17.22
N MET A 55 -5.33 -15.20 -16.99
CA MET A 55 -5.82 -15.96 -15.86
C MET A 55 -6.81 -17.01 -16.33
N THR A 56 -7.02 -18.07 -15.55
CA THR A 56 -8.08 -19.03 -15.83
C THR A 56 -9.45 -18.38 -15.59
N GLN A 57 -10.47 -18.85 -16.30
CA GLN A 57 -11.84 -18.36 -16.11
C GLN A 57 -12.29 -18.49 -14.64
N ARG A 58 -11.99 -19.64 -14.03
CA ARG A 58 -12.30 -19.94 -12.62
C ARG A 58 -11.70 -18.90 -11.66
N ASP A 59 -10.47 -18.46 -11.91
CA ASP A 59 -9.80 -17.49 -11.03
C ASP A 59 -10.39 -16.08 -11.20
N VAL A 60 -10.78 -15.71 -12.43
CA VAL A 60 -11.47 -14.44 -12.70
C VAL A 60 -12.81 -14.39 -11.98
N GLU A 61 -13.61 -15.46 -12.06
CA GLU A 61 -14.90 -15.56 -11.38
C GLU A 61 -14.74 -15.47 -9.85
N LYS A 62 -13.74 -16.15 -9.28
CA LYS A 62 -13.41 -16.05 -7.85
C LYS A 62 -13.02 -14.62 -7.44
N ALA A 63 -12.18 -13.96 -8.24
CA ALA A 63 -11.77 -12.58 -7.98
C ALA A 63 -12.98 -11.62 -8.03
N GLN A 64 -13.90 -11.81 -8.97
CA GLN A 64 -15.13 -11.04 -9.05
C GLN A 64 -16.03 -11.25 -7.82
N ALA A 65 -16.23 -12.50 -7.39
CA ALA A 65 -17.02 -12.80 -6.20
C ALA A 65 -16.42 -12.15 -4.93
N LEU A 66 -15.09 -12.24 -4.76
CA LEU A 66 -14.39 -11.59 -3.65
C LEU A 66 -14.52 -10.07 -3.69
N ALA A 67 -14.42 -9.47 -4.88
CA ALA A 67 -14.51 -8.03 -5.06
C ALA A 67 -15.92 -7.50 -4.77
N ILE A 68 -16.96 -8.22 -5.20
CA ILE A 68 -18.36 -7.90 -4.85
C ILE A 68 -18.55 -7.93 -3.33
N ARG A 69 -18.00 -8.94 -2.66
CA ARG A 69 -18.07 -9.05 -1.19
C ARG A 69 -17.39 -7.87 -0.48
N GLU A 70 -16.28 -7.37 -1.00
CA GLU A 70 -15.58 -6.20 -0.48
C GLU A 70 -16.18 -4.86 -0.97
N GLY A 71 -17.15 -4.89 -1.88
CA GLY A 71 -17.78 -3.69 -2.43
C GLY A 71 -16.87 -2.87 -3.35
N ILE A 72 -15.85 -3.49 -3.95
CA ILE A 72 -14.87 -2.83 -4.82
C ILE A 72 -14.86 -3.47 -6.23
N PRO A 73 -14.40 -2.76 -7.26
CA PRO A 73 -14.19 -3.36 -8.58
C PRO A 73 -13.15 -4.49 -8.54
N TYR A 74 -13.36 -5.57 -9.30
CA TYR A 74 -12.43 -6.71 -9.33
C TYR A 74 -11.01 -6.32 -9.78
N ALA A 75 -10.88 -5.37 -10.70
CA ALA A 75 -9.58 -4.84 -11.13
C ALA A 75 -8.83 -4.15 -9.97
N THR A 76 -9.57 -3.43 -9.11
CA THR A 76 -9.01 -2.78 -7.91
C THR A 76 -8.55 -3.84 -6.90
N LEU A 77 -9.35 -4.89 -6.68
CA LEU A 77 -8.96 -6.00 -5.82
C LEU A 77 -7.67 -6.67 -6.32
N LEU A 78 -7.61 -7.03 -7.60
CA LEU A 78 -6.42 -7.65 -8.21
C LEU A 78 -5.19 -6.75 -8.10
N THR A 79 -5.34 -5.45 -8.34
CA THR A 79 -4.26 -4.47 -8.19
C THR A 79 -3.78 -4.38 -6.73
N ASN A 80 -4.71 -4.39 -5.78
CA ASN A 80 -4.39 -4.35 -4.36
C ASN A 80 -3.63 -5.61 -3.93
N ILE A 81 -4.08 -6.79 -4.34
CA ILE A 81 -3.40 -8.06 -4.07
C ILE A 81 -1.96 -8.04 -4.61
N LEU A 82 -1.78 -7.65 -5.88
CA LEU A 82 -0.46 -7.54 -6.49
C LEU A 82 0.43 -6.54 -5.73
N HIS A 83 -0.11 -5.38 -5.36
CA HIS A 83 0.63 -4.39 -4.60
C HIS A 83 1.04 -4.92 -3.21
N ARG A 84 0.14 -5.58 -2.47
CA ARG A 84 0.45 -6.17 -1.17
C ARG A 84 1.47 -7.30 -1.28
N TYR A 85 1.42 -8.09 -2.34
CA TYR A 85 2.40 -9.15 -2.60
C TYR A 85 3.79 -8.55 -2.90
N LEU A 86 3.87 -7.59 -3.81
CA LEU A 86 5.14 -6.93 -4.18
C LEU A 86 5.76 -6.12 -3.03
N THR A 87 4.94 -5.58 -2.13
CA THR A 87 5.40 -4.86 -0.93
C THR A 87 5.70 -5.76 0.27
N GLY A 88 5.54 -7.09 0.13
CA GLY A 88 5.79 -8.07 1.20
C GLY A 88 4.74 -8.08 2.33
N ARG A 89 3.65 -7.31 2.18
CA ARG A 89 2.52 -7.29 3.13
C ARG A 89 1.63 -8.52 3.02
N LEU A 90 1.63 -9.18 1.87
CA LEU A 90 0.97 -10.46 1.67
C LEU A 90 2.05 -11.55 1.54
N LYS A 91 2.10 -12.45 2.53
CA LYS A 91 2.97 -13.64 2.51
C LYS A 91 2.14 -14.86 2.12
N GLU A 92 2.70 -15.72 1.27
CA GLU A 92 2.11 -17.04 1.07
C GLU A 92 2.20 -17.84 2.37
N VAL A 93 1.07 -18.38 2.82
CA VAL A 93 1.05 -19.36 3.91
C VAL A 93 1.42 -20.69 3.27
N ARG A 94 2.64 -21.16 3.56
CA ARG A 94 3.10 -22.51 3.19
C ARG A 94 2.68 -23.53 4.24
#